data_AF-A0A1K1MSJ0-F1
#
_entry.id   AF-A0A1K1MSJ0-F1
#
_cell.length_a   1.000
_cell.length_b   1.000
_cell.length_c   1.000
_cell.angle_alpha   90.00
_cell.angle_beta   90.00
_cell.angle_gamma   90.00
#
_symmetry.space_group_name_H-M   'P 1'
#
loop_
_entity.id
_entity.type
_entity.pdbx_description
1 polymer ?
#
loop_
_entity_poly.entity_id
_entity_poly.type
_entity_poly.pdbx_seq_one_letter_code
_entity_poly.pdbx_strand_id
1 'polypeptide(L)'
;MKRWISGAIVLLGLAGCATVGQKSVVDYMDAATAARERGDWEGARALYARSFEDANLAHTSPRFRAVLHYEYGRALGVTCQFRKAEEELTAAHDLDKKSGGVFYISLAELARLNLAQKKYAEAAGYFERVLVELDPQIIAKKAPDFYVAVLEDHALALAGAGRQQEADDVSKRAAAIRAEDPEAESWAGDERTPYGTRCK
;
A
#
# COMPACT_ATOMS: atom_id res chain seq x y z
N MET A 1 -77.57 38.48 -3.50
CA MET A 1 -76.14 38.83 -3.31
C MET A 1 -75.35 37.54 -3.10
N LYS A 2 -74.57 37.13 -4.11
CA LYS A 2 -73.91 35.82 -4.23
C LYS A 2 -72.49 35.93 -3.65
N ARG A 3 -72.19 35.26 -2.53
CA ARG A 3 -70.86 35.26 -1.89
C ARG A 3 -70.05 34.09 -2.46
N TRP A 4 -68.96 34.42 -3.14
CA TRP A 4 -67.97 33.47 -3.64
C TRP A 4 -67.04 33.05 -2.50
N ILE A 5 -66.86 31.76 -2.27
CA ILE A 5 -65.84 31.22 -1.37
C ILE A 5 -64.70 30.73 -2.27
N SER A 6 -63.63 31.51 -2.34
CA SER A 6 -62.38 31.11 -2.98
C SER A 6 -61.69 30.07 -2.12
N GLY A 7 -61.63 28.82 -2.58
CA GLY A 7 -60.83 27.76 -1.97
C GLY A 7 -59.36 27.92 -2.31
N ALA A 8 -58.52 28.18 -1.31
CA ALA A 8 -57.07 28.16 -1.44
C ALA A 8 -56.58 26.70 -1.34
N ILE A 9 -56.14 26.13 -2.46
CA ILE A 9 -55.43 24.86 -2.49
C ILE A 9 -53.98 25.13 -2.08
N VAL A 10 -53.62 24.77 -0.86
CA VAL A 10 -52.23 24.73 -0.39
C VAL A 10 -51.61 23.43 -0.90
N LEU A 11 -50.85 23.51 -2.00
CA LEU A 11 -49.98 22.45 -2.46
C LEU A 11 -48.75 22.41 -1.53
N LEU A 12 -48.76 21.53 -0.54
CA LEU A 12 -47.57 21.15 0.20
C LEU A 12 -46.65 20.33 -0.73
N GLY A 13 -45.64 20.99 -1.29
CA GLY A 13 -44.55 20.33 -1.98
C GLY A 13 -43.70 19.55 -0.98
N LEU A 14 -43.72 18.22 -1.09
CA LEU A 14 -42.76 17.35 -0.43
C LEU A 14 -41.40 17.54 -1.11
N ALA A 15 -40.56 18.40 -0.54
CA ALA A 15 -39.14 18.39 -0.84
C ALA A 15 -38.53 17.12 -0.23
N GLY A 16 -38.45 16.06 -1.03
CA GLY A 16 -37.65 14.90 -0.69
C GLY A 16 -36.19 15.32 -0.61
N CYS A 17 -35.64 15.43 0.60
CA CYS A 17 -34.20 15.45 0.80
C CYS A 17 -33.65 14.11 0.28
N ALA A 18 -33.11 14.11 -0.94
CA ALA A 18 -32.21 13.05 -1.34
C ALA A 18 -31.03 13.12 -0.38
N THR A 19 -30.97 12.19 0.58
CA THR A 19 -29.74 11.94 1.33
C THR A 19 -28.71 11.51 0.29
N VAL A 20 -27.84 12.42 -0.12
CA VAL A 20 -26.60 12.09 -0.83
C VAL A 20 -25.96 10.99 0.01
N GLY A 21 -25.92 9.77 -0.51
CA GLY A 21 -25.37 8.62 0.21
C GLY A 21 -23.94 8.95 0.62
N GLN A 22 -23.72 9.14 1.92
CA GLN A 22 -22.39 9.42 2.44
C GLN A 22 -21.52 8.18 2.20
N LYS A 23 -20.44 8.34 1.43
CA LYS A 23 -19.47 7.27 1.20
C LYS A 23 -18.77 6.92 2.51
N SER A 24 -18.67 5.63 2.79
CA SER A 24 -17.91 5.07 3.90
C SER A 24 -16.43 4.91 3.54
N VAL A 25 -15.61 4.66 4.56
CA VAL A 25 -14.20 4.29 4.43
C VAL A 25 -13.99 3.10 3.49
N VAL A 26 -14.91 2.13 3.49
CA VAL A 26 -14.84 0.96 2.61
C VAL A 26 -15.12 1.37 1.15
N ASP A 27 -16.12 2.23 0.92
CA ASP A 27 -16.43 2.73 -0.43
C ASP A 27 -15.26 3.51 -1.06
N TYR A 28 -14.54 4.29 -0.24
CA TYR A 28 -13.34 4.99 -0.70
C TYR A 28 -12.18 4.05 -0.97
N MET A 29 -11.96 3.04 -0.11
CA MET A 29 -10.94 2.01 -0.32
C MET A 29 -11.15 1.22 -1.61
N ASP A 30 -12.39 0.80 -1.88
CA ASP A 30 -12.73 0.04 -3.08
C ASP A 30 -12.52 0.89 -4.35
N ALA A 31 -12.97 2.15 -4.31
CA ALA A 31 -12.76 3.08 -5.42
C ALA A 31 -11.26 3.37 -5.66
N ALA A 32 -10.48 3.50 -4.59
CA ALA A 32 -9.04 3.75 -4.68
C ALA A 32 -8.30 2.54 -5.27
N THR A 33 -8.66 1.32 -4.85
CA THR A 33 -8.12 0.08 -5.40
C THR A 33 -8.42 -0.03 -6.89
N ALA A 34 -9.66 0.23 -7.30
CA ALA A 34 -10.04 0.22 -8.71
C ALA A 34 -9.29 1.30 -9.54
N ALA A 35 -9.01 2.47 -8.95
CA ALA A 35 -8.18 3.49 -9.61
C ALA A 35 -6.73 3.01 -9.78
N ARG A 36 -6.15 2.42 -8.72
CA ARG A 36 -4.79 1.83 -8.73
C ARG A 36 -4.65 0.75 -9.79
N GLU A 37 -5.59 -0.18 -9.89
CA GLU A 37 -5.59 -1.27 -10.87
C GLU A 37 -5.61 -0.77 -12.32
N ARG A 38 -6.21 0.40 -12.58
CA ARG A 38 -6.16 1.07 -13.89
C ARG A 38 -4.91 1.94 -14.09
N GLY A 39 -3.99 1.94 -13.13
CA GLY A 39 -2.77 2.76 -13.14
C GLY A 39 -2.99 4.24 -12.79
N ASP A 40 -4.20 4.62 -12.35
CA ASP A 40 -4.51 5.97 -11.88
C ASP A 40 -4.08 6.15 -10.42
N TRP A 41 -2.77 6.21 -10.22
CA TRP A 41 -2.15 6.36 -8.90
C TRP A 41 -2.46 7.71 -8.23
N GLU A 42 -2.71 8.75 -9.02
CA GLU A 42 -3.10 10.07 -8.54
C GLU A 42 -4.54 10.06 -7.99
N GLY A 43 -5.48 9.47 -8.75
CA GLY A 43 -6.84 9.25 -8.30
C GLY A 43 -6.91 8.31 -7.10
N ALA A 44 -6.15 7.22 -7.11
CA ALA A 44 -6.04 6.29 -5.99
C ALA A 44 -5.57 7.00 -4.72
N ARG A 45 -4.49 7.80 -4.80
CA ARG A 45 -3.98 8.59 -3.68
C ARG A 45 -5.04 9.54 -3.13
N ALA A 46 -5.75 10.26 -4.00
CA ALA A 46 -6.80 11.18 -3.57
C ALA A 46 -7.95 10.46 -2.86
N LEU A 47 -8.35 9.28 -3.34
CA LEU A 47 -9.41 8.46 -2.73
C LEU A 47 -8.96 7.85 -1.40
N TYR A 48 -7.73 7.33 -1.30
CA TYR A 48 -7.17 6.88 -0.02
C TYR A 48 -7.10 8.01 1.01
N ALA A 49 -6.73 9.24 0.60
CA ALA A 49 -6.74 10.39 1.49
C ALA A 49 -8.15 10.70 2.03
N ARG A 50 -9.20 10.53 1.21
CA ARG A 50 -10.61 10.67 1.67
C ARG A 50 -11.00 9.63 2.70
N SER A 51 -10.45 8.41 2.63
CA SER A 51 -10.68 7.37 3.64
C SER A 51 -10.24 7.83 5.05
N PHE A 52 -9.21 8.67 5.16
CA PHE A 52 -8.74 9.23 6.43
C PHE A 52 -9.63 10.36 6.98
N GLU A 53 -10.56 10.89 6.19
CA GLU A 53 -11.53 11.92 6.61
C GLU A 53 -12.80 11.29 7.22
N ASP A 54 -13.03 9.98 7.02
CA ASP A 54 -14.19 9.30 7.58
C ASP A 54 -14.06 9.12 9.10
N ALA A 55 -14.99 9.70 9.85
CA ALA A 55 -15.07 9.58 11.31
C ALA A 55 -15.14 8.12 11.80
N ASN A 56 -15.66 7.20 10.97
CA ASN A 56 -15.76 5.78 11.32
C ASN A 56 -14.43 5.02 11.19
N LEU A 57 -13.38 5.60 10.60
CA LEU A 57 -12.08 4.93 10.46
C LEU A 57 -11.52 4.50 11.82
N ALA A 58 -11.72 5.31 12.87
CA ALA A 58 -11.27 4.99 14.23
C ALA A 58 -11.94 3.73 14.81
N HIS A 59 -13.13 3.38 14.34
CA HIS A 59 -13.88 2.20 14.77
C HIS A 59 -13.57 0.93 13.96
N THR A 60 -12.79 1.05 12.88
CA THR A 60 -12.32 -0.11 12.10
C THR A 60 -11.25 -0.92 12.85
N SER A 61 -10.99 -2.14 12.39
CA SER A 61 -9.97 -2.98 13.00
C SER A 61 -8.56 -2.43 12.77
N PRO A 62 -7.60 -2.68 13.68
CA PRO A 62 -6.20 -2.30 13.46
C PRO A 62 -5.63 -2.85 12.14
N ARG A 63 -6.02 -4.08 11.76
CA ARG A 63 -5.61 -4.69 10.49
C ARG A 63 -6.16 -3.95 9.27
N PHE A 64 -7.43 -3.52 9.32
CA PHE A 64 -8.00 -2.70 8.25
C PHE A 64 -7.24 -1.38 8.10
N ARG A 65 -6.94 -0.72 9.21
CA ARG A 65 -6.14 0.50 9.19
C ARG A 65 -4.73 0.27 8.65
N ALA A 66 -4.08 -0.85 9.01
CA ALA A 66 -2.77 -1.20 8.48
C ALA A 66 -2.79 -1.30 6.94
N VAL A 67 -3.80 -1.95 6.38
CA VAL A 67 -4.00 -2.04 4.92
C VAL A 67 -4.23 -0.67 4.28
N LEU A 68 -5.07 0.19 4.89
CA LEU A 68 -5.28 1.55 4.37
C LEU A 68 -3.98 2.36 4.36
N HIS A 69 -3.23 2.35 5.47
CA HIS A 69 -1.91 3.01 5.55
C HIS A 69 -0.93 2.44 4.51
N TYR A 70 -0.91 1.13 4.32
CA TYR A 70 -0.06 0.46 3.34
C TYR A 70 -0.36 0.94 1.91
N GLU A 71 -1.61 0.87 1.48
CA GLU A 71 -1.99 1.25 0.12
C GLU A 71 -1.85 2.75 -0.13
N TYR A 72 -2.18 3.57 0.87
CA TYR A 72 -1.99 5.01 0.77
C TYR A 72 -0.51 5.38 0.65
N GLY A 73 0.35 4.77 1.49
CA GLY A 73 1.80 4.93 1.43
C GLY A 73 2.38 4.57 0.06
N ARG A 74 1.92 3.47 -0.55
CA ARG A 74 2.28 3.10 -1.92
C ARG A 74 1.90 4.18 -2.93
N ALA A 75 0.65 4.64 -2.92
CA ALA A 75 0.17 5.67 -3.84
C ALA A 75 0.92 7.01 -3.66
N LEU A 76 1.24 7.38 -2.42
CA LEU A 76 2.08 8.55 -2.11
C LEU A 76 3.48 8.41 -2.71
N GLY A 77 4.11 7.25 -2.57
CA GLY A 77 5.46 7.01 -3.10
C GLY A 77 5.51 7.01 -4.63
N VAL A 78 4.51 6.43 -5.29
CA VAL A 78 4.41 6.46 -6.77
C VAL A 78 4.31 7.89 -7.28
N THR A 79 3.60 8.73 -6.54
CA THR A 79 3.37 10.15 -6.85
C THR A 79 4.37 11.08 -6.13
N CYS A 80 5.53 10.54 -5.73
CA CYS A 80 6.70 11.27 -5.25
C CYS A 80 6.50 12.08 -3.96
N GLN A 81 5.46 11.79 -3.18
CA GLN A 81 5.29 12.30 -1.81
C GLN A 81 6.08 11.45 -0.81
N PHE A 82 7.38 11.30 -1.05
CA PHE A 82 8.22 10.28 -0.41
C PHE A 82 8.22 10.33 1.13
N ARG A 83 8.32 11.52 1.74
CA ARG A 83 8.28 11.65 3.20
C ARG A 83 6.98 11.10 3.79
N LYS A 84 5.84 11.47 3.20
CA LYS A 84 4.54 10.97 3.66
C LYS A 84 4.39 9.48 3.38
N ALA A 85 4.90 9.00 2.25
CA ALA A 85 4.91 7.58 1.93
C ALA A 85 5.68 6.77 2.99
N GLU A 86 6.84 7.26 3.44
CA GLU A 86 7.62 6.66 4.53
C GLU A 86 6.83 6.66 5.86
N GLU A 87 6.14 7.75 6.18
CA GLU A 87 5.29 7.86 7.38
C GLU A 87 4.14 6.84 7.37
N GLU A 88 3.40 6.75 6.26
CA GLU A 88 2.25 5.87 6.11
C GLU A 88 2.65 4.39 6.10
N LEU A 89 3.72 4.02 5.38
CA LEU A 89 4.21 2.63 5.37
C LEU A 89 4.78 2.22 6.74
N THR A 90 5.37 3.16 7.50
CA THR A 90 5.79 2.91 8.88
C THR A 90 4.59 2.67 9.78
N ALA A 91 3.53 3.48 9.67
CA ALA A 91 2.29 3.28 10.41
C ALA A 91 1.64 1.92 10.10
N ALA A 92 1.65 1.50 8.83
CA ALA A 92 1.19 0.18 8.41
C ALA A 92 1.97 -0.95 9.07
N HIS A 93 3.31 -0.90 9.02
CA HIS A 93 4.19 -1.87 9.67
C HIS A 93 3.90 -1.98 11.18
N ASP A 94 3.82 -0.84 11.87
CA ASP A 94 3.59 -0.81 13.32
C ASP A 94 2.21 -1.36 13.71
N LEU A 95 1.16 -1.06 12.93
CA LEU A 95 -0.19 -1.58 13.16
C LEU A 95 -0.27 -3.08 12.94
N ASP A 96 0.31 -3.59 11.85
CA ASP A 96 0.37 -5.04 11.61
C ASP A 96 1.17 -5.74 12.71
N LYS A 97 2.32 -5.19 13.11
CA LYS A 97 3.16 -5.79 14.15
C LYS A 97 2.42 -5.89 15.49
N LYS A 98 1.69 -4.84 15.87
CA LYS A 98 0.88 -4.82 17.10
C LYS A 98 -0.33 -5.74 17.05
N SER A 99 -0.86 -6.03 15.85
CA SER A 99 -2.07 -6.83 15.67
C SER A 99 -1.80 -8.29 15.25
N GLY A 100 -0.53 -8.71 15.18
CA GLY A 100 -0.16 -10.04 14.68
C GLY A 100 -0.40 -10.21 13.18
N GLY A 101 -0.45 -9.11 12.44
CA GLY A 101 -0.58 -9.06 10.99
C GLY A 101 0.73 -9.34 10.24
N VAL A 102 0.72 -9.09 8.93
CA VAL A 102 1.84 -9.43 8.04
C VAL A 102 2.77 -8.21 7.88
N PHE A 103 3.44 -7.84 8.97
CA PHE A 103 4.16 -6.57 9.09
C PHE A 103 5.40 -6.42 8.19
N TYR A 104 5.96 -7.53 7.71
CA TYR A 104 7.16 -7.52 6.86
C TYR A 104 6.88 -7.00 5.44
N ILE A 105 5.62 -7.01 4.98
CA ILE A 105 5.25 -6.52 3.64
C ILE A 105 5.43 -5.00 3.57
N SER A 106 4.91 -4.27 4.55
CA SER A 106 5.07 -2.81 4.65
C SER A 106 6.53 -2.39 4.81
N LEU A 107 7.31 -3.20 5.53
CA LEU A 107 8.75 -2.97 5.70
C LEU A 107 9.54 -3.20 4.40
N ALA A 108 9.17 -4.21 3.61
CA ALA A 108 9.74 -4.43 2.29
C ALA A 108 9.41 -3.28 1.32
N GLU A 109 8.18 -2.75 1.37
CA GLU A 109 7.80 -1.57 0.58
C GLU A 109 8.56 -0.29 1.02
N LEU A 110 8.82 -0.09 2.33
CA LEU A 110 9.71 0.98 2.80
C LEU A 110 11.12 0.86 2.21
N ALA A 111 11.66 -0.35 2.16
CA ALA A 111 12.96 -0.62 1.57
C ALA A 111 12.98 -0.28 0.07
N ARG A 112 11.95 -0.73 -0.67
CA ARG A 112 11.79 -0.45 -2.11
C ARG A 112 11.60 1.02 -2.42
N LEU A 113 10.85 1.74 -1.58
CA LEU A 113 10.66 3.19 -1.68
C LEU A 113 12.00 3.92 -1.56
N ASN A 114 12.85 3.50 -0.63
CA ASN A 114 14.20 4.06 -0.45
C ASN A 114 15.14 3.65 -1.60
N LEU A 115 15.05 2.41 -2.08
CA LEU A 115 15.80 1.91 -3.21
C LEU A 115 15.50 2.71 -4.49
N ALA A 116 14.22 2.98 -4.77
CA ALA A 116 13.79 3.80 -5.91
C ALA A 116 14.34 5.24 -5.84
N GLN A 117 14.55 5.77 -4.63
CA GLN A 117 15.19 7.06 -4.38
C GLN A 117 16.72 7.00 -4.39
N LYS A 118 17.33 5.83 -4.62
CA LYS A 118 18.78 5.57 -4.53
C LYS A 118 19.37 5.82 -3.13
N LYS A 119 18.53 5.79 -2.09
CA LYS A 119 18.94 5.79 -0.68
C LYS A 119 19.37 4.39 -0.29
N TYR A 120 20.48 3.94 -0.86
CA TYR A 120 20.88 2.53 -0.86
C TYR A 120 21.20 1.98 0.53
N ALA A 121 21.85 2.78 1.38
CA ALA A 121 22.19 2.36 2.73
C ALA A 121 20.94 2.16 3.60
N GLU A 122 19.99 3.10 3.51
CA GLU A 122 18.70 3.01 4.20
C GLU A 122 17.87 1.82 3.68
N ALA A 123 17.80 1.64 2.35
CA ALA A 123 17.12 0.51 1.74
C ALA A 123 17.69 -0.83 2.21
N ALA A 124 19.03 -0.98 2.23
CA ALA A 124 19.70 -2.17 2.72
C ALA A 124 19.33 -2.46 4.18
N GLY A 125 19.38 -1.43 5.06
CA GLY A 125 19.01 -1.59 6.46
C GLY A 125 17.56 -2.02 6.67
N TYR A 126 16.62 -1.56 5.84
CA TYR A 126 15.24 -2.05 5.89
C TYR A 126 15.13 -3.50 5.41
N PHE A 127 15.79 -3.88 4.32
CA PHE A 127 15.76 -5.28 3.86
C PHE A 127 16.42 -6.24 4.84
N GLU A 128 17.51 -5.86 5.51
CA GLU A 128 18.13 -6.64 6.58
C GLU A 128 17.12 -6.92 7.71
N ARG A 129 16.36 -5.89 8.12
CA ARG A 129 15.30 -6.04 9.13
C ARG A 129 14.18 -6.96 8.64
N VAL A 130 13.76 -6.87 7.38
CA VAL A 130 12.80 -7.82 6.79
C VAL A 130 13.34 -9.25 6.92
N LEU A 131 14.58 -9.49 6.53
CA LEU A 131 15.18 -10.83 6.56
C LEU A 131 15.39 -11.39 7.97
N VAL A 132 15.58 -10.54 8.98
CA VAL A 132 15.62 -10.94 10.40
C VAL A 132 14.23 -11.33 10.92
N GLU A 133 13.20 -10.63 10.47
CA GLU A 133 11.82 -10.86 10.89
C GLU A 133 11.17 -12.09 10.20
N LEU A 134 11.73 -12.54 9.08
CA LEU A 134 11.30 -13.73 8.37
C LEU A 134 12.04 -14.97 8.91
N ASP A 135 11.31 -16.05 9.15
CA ASP A 135 11.94 -17.38 9.19
C ASP A 135 12.24 -17.78 7.73
N PRO A 136 13.52 -17.83 7.33
CA PRO A 136 13.87 -18.04 5.93
C PRO A 136 13.46 -19.43 5.43
N GLN A 137 13.40 -20.44 6.30
CA GLN A 137 13.03 -21.80 5.90
C GLN A 137 11.52 -21.95 5.73
N ILE A 138 10.74 -21.29 6.59
CA ILE A 138 9.27 -21.30 6.48
C ILE A 138 8.83 -20.49 5.26
N ILE A 139 9.41 -19.30 5.06
CA ILE A 139 9.01 -18.42 3.96
C ILE A 139 9.47 -18.98 2.62
N ALA A 140 10.70 -19.52 2.50
CA ALA A 140 11.13 -20.17 1.26
C ALA A 140 10.22 -21.35 0.85
N LYS A 141 9.52 -21.98 1.79
CA LYS A 141 8.54 -23.05 1.50
C LYS A 141 7.13 -22.54 1.23
N LYS A 142 6.73 -21.41 1.83
CA LYS A 142 5.33 -20.90 1.78
C LYS A 142 5.12 -19.77 0.80
N ALA A 143 6.15 -18.97 0.54
CA ALA A 143 6.15 -17.81 -0.35
C ALA A 143 7.57 -17.61 -0.93
N PRO A 144 8.11 -18.61 -1.66
CA PRO A 144 9.47 -18.54 -2.22
C PRO A 144 9.70 -17.28 -3.05
N ASP A 145 8.72 -16.87 -3.84
CA ASP A 145 8.89 -15.75 -4.77
C ASP A 145 8.98 -14.40 -4.07
N PHE A 146 8.19 -14.18 -3.01
CA PHE A 146 8.32 -12.99 -2.17
C PHE A 146 9.71 -12.93 -1.54
N TYR A 147 10.19 -14.07 -1.03
CA TYR A 147 11.49 -14.14 -0.38
C TYR A 147 12.64 -13.87 -1.35
N VAL A 148 12.60 -14.48 -2.54
CA VAL A 148 13.56 -14.24 -3.61
C VAL A 148 13.53 -12.78 -4.03
N ALA A 149 12.35 -12.17 -4.21
CA ALA A 149 12.24 -10.75 -4.57
C ALA A 149 12.87 -9.84 -3.50
N VAL A 150 12.68 -10.14 -2.22
CA VAL A 150 13.34 -9.41 -1.12
C VAL A 150 14.87 -9.56 -1.19
N LEU A 151 15.38 -10.77 -1.43
CA LEU A 151 16.82 -11.00 -1.56
C LEU A 151 17.41 -10.25 -2.77
N GLU A 152 16.73 -10.25 -3.90
CA GLU A 152 17.19 -9.54 -5.11
C GLU A 152 17.21 -8.02 -4.89
N ASP A 153 16.16 -7.45 -4.31
CA ASP A 153 16.13 -6.02 -4.02
C ASP A 153 17.17 -5.63 -2.94
N HIS A 154 17.41 -6.52 -1.97
CA HIS A 154 18.48 -6.37 -0.98
C HIS A 154 19.85 -6.37 -1.64
N ALA A 155 20.11 -7.27 -2.59
CA ALA A 155 21.39 -7.30 -3.31
C ALA A 155 21.61 -6.01 -4.10
N LEU A 156 20.57 -5.48 -4.76
CA LEU A 156 20.63 -4.17 -5.44
C LEU A 156 20.94 -3.04 -4.47
N ALA A 157 20.29 -3.03 -3.30
CA ALA A 157 20.55 -2.02 -2.26
C ALA A 157 21.99 -2.11 -1.70
N LEU A 158 22.49 -3.32 -1.42
CA LEU A 158 23.87 -3.54 -0.97
C LEU A 158 24.90 -3.06 -1.99
N ALA A 159 24.73 -3.45 -3.26
CA ALA A 159 25.64 -3.06 -4.33
C ALA A 159 25.65 -1.52 -4.49
N GLY A 160 24.48 -0.89 -4.49
CA GLY A 160 24.36 0.58 -4.52
C GLY A 160 25.00 1.28 -3.31
N ALA A 161 25.03 0.61 -2.15
CA ALA A 161 25.70 1.09 -0.93
C ALA A 161 27.21 0.76 -0.88
N GLY A 162 27.78 0.17 -1.94
CA GLY A 162 29.19 -0.21 -2.02
C GLY A 162 29.56 -1.50 -1.28
N ARG A 163 28.58 -2.28 -0.81
CA ARG A 163 28.74 -3.54 -0.07
C ARG A 163 28.74 -4.75 -1.03
N GLN A 164 29.64 -4.74 -2.02
CA GLN A 164 29.59 -5.68 -3.15
C GLN A 164 29.69 -7.16 -2.74
N GLN A 165 30.60 -7.49 -1.81
CA GLN A 165 30.77 -8.87 -1.36
C GLN A 165 29.47 -9.44 -0.77
N GLU A 166 28.78 -8.64 0.04
CA GLU A 166 27.51 -9.04 0.65
C GLU A 166 26.40 -9.15 -0.40
N ALA A 167 26.40 -8.26 -1.40
CA ALA A 167 25.44 -8.32 -2.51
C ALA A 167 25.58 -9.62 -3.32
N ASP A 168 26.81 -10.06 -3.57
CA ASP A 168 27.10 -11.29 -4.29
C ASP A 168 26.61 -12.51 -3.49
N ASP A 169 26.81 -12.52 -2.17
CA ASP A 169 26.39 -13.63 -1.31
C ASP A 169 24.87 -13.72 -1.19
N VAL A 170 24.17 -12.58 -1.07
CA VAL A 170 22.70 -12.52 -1.13
C VAL A 170 22.17 -12.97 -2.49
N SER A 171 22.81 -12.56 -3.59
CA SER A 171 22.41 -12.95 -4.94
C SER A 171 22.55 -14.46 -5.17
N LYS A 172 23.63 -15.08 -4.69
CA LYS A 172 23.82 -16.54 -4.74
C LYS A 172 22.71 -17.28 -4.00
N ARG A 173 22.27 -16.74 -2.86
CA ARG A 173 21.17 -17.32 -2.09
C ARG A 173 19.84 -17.26 -2.85
N ALA A 174 19.52 -16.12 -3.47
CA ALA A 174 18.33 -16.00 -4.32
C ALA A 174 18.35 -17.01 -5.49
N ALA A 175 19.51 -17.15 -6.15
CA ALA A 175 19.71 -18.09 -7.25
C ALA A 175 19.57 -19.55 -6.81
N ALA A 176 20.07 -19.91 -5.62
CA ALA A 176 19.94 -21.27 -5.08
C ALA A 176 18.46 -21.66 -4.87
N ILE A 177 17.64 -20.74 -4.35
CA ILE A 177 16.21 -20.98 -4.13
C ILE A 177 15.48 -21.17 -5.47
N ARG A 178 15.76 -20.34 -6.48
CA ARG A 178 15.20 -20.53 -7.82
C ARG A 178 15.62 -21.83 -8.49
N ALA A 179 16.82 -22.34 -8.18
CA ALA A 179 17.29 -23.61 -8.72
C ALA A 179 16.56 -24.82 -8.10
N GLU A 180 16.04 -24.69 -6.88
CA GLU A 180 15.24 -25.73 -6.22
C GLU A 180 13.81 -25.84 -6.79
N ASP A 181 13.28 -24.75 -7.34
CA ASP A 181 11.98 -24.72 -8.03
C ASP A 181 12.03 -23.83 -9.28
N PRO A 182 12.56 -24.36 -10.41
CA PRO A 182 12.74 -23.59 -11.65
C PRO A 182 11.44 -23.18 -12.34
N GLU A 183 10.32 -23.81 -11.98
CA GLU A 183 8.98 -23.55 -12.54
C GLU A 183 8.17 -22.56 -11.70
N ALA A 184 8.66 -22.17 -10.52
CA ALA A 184 8.02 -21.14 -9.69
C ALA A 184 7.92 -19.81 -10.46
N GLU A 185 6.68 -19.31 -10.60
CA GLU A 185 6.42 -18.04 -11.26
C GLU A 185 7.08 -16.89 -10.47
N SER A 186 7.93 -16.13 -11.14
CA SER A 186 8.58 -14.97 -10.53
C SER A 186 7.53 -13.91 -10.14
N TRP A 187 7.36 -13.68 -8.85
CA TRP A 187 6.60 -12.54 -8.29
C TRP A 187 7.25 -11.18 -8.62
N ALA A 188 8.39 -11.15 -9.31
CA ALA A 188 9.06 -9.91 -9.70
C ALA A 188 8.38 -9.15 -10.86
N GLY A 189 7.23 -9.62 -11.38
CA GLY A 189 6.45 -9.00 -12.46
C GLY A 189 5.63 -7.74 -12.07
N ASP A 190 4.61 -7.44 -12.89
CA ASP A 190 3.74 -6.24 -12.93
C ASP A 190 3.06 -5.79 -11.61
N GLU A 191 3.29 -6.50 -10.50
CA GLU A 191 2.78 -6.20 -9.16
C GLU A 191 3.67 -5.24 -8.35
N ARG A 192 4.93 -5.02 -8.77
CA ARG A 192 5.83 -4.10 -8.05
C ARG A 192 5.29 -2.67 -8.09
N THR A 193 5.28 -2.03 -6.91
CA THR A 193 4.88 -0.62 -6.80
C THR A 193 5.84 0.27 -7.59
N PRO A 194 5.36 1.04 -8.59
CA PRO A 194 6.22 1.83 -9.47
C PRO A 194 6.60 3.17 -8.82
N TYR A 195 7.36 3.11 -7.72
CA TYR A 195 7.75 4.29 -6.95
C TYR A 195 8.47 5.34 -7.80
N GLY A 196 8.16 6.62 -7.57
CA GLY A 196 8.81 7.72 -8.27
C GLY A 196 8.43 7.89 -9.75
N THR A 197 7.50 7.09 -10.29
CA THR A 197 7.17 7.13 -11.73
C THR A 197 6.12 8.16 -12.13
N ARG A 198 5.41 8.75 -11.15
CA ARG A 198 4.32 9.71 -11.38
C ARG A 198 4.54 11.03 -10.64
N CYS A 199 5.77 11.56 -10.66
CA CYS A 199 6.03 12.88 -10.12
C CYS A 199 5.33 13.93 -11.00
N LYS A 200 4.43 14.72 -10.42
CA LYS A 200 3.79 15.87 -11.06
C LYS A 200 4.14 17.14 -10.31
#